data_AF-A0A7C5BNT1-F1
#
_entry.id   AF-A0A7C5BNT1-F1
#
_cell.length_a   1.000
_cell.length_b   1.000
_cell.length_c   1.000
_cell.angle_alpha   90.00
_cell.angle_beta   90.00
_cell.angle_gamma   90.00
#
_symmetry.space_group_name_H-M   'P 1'
#
loop_
_entity.id
_entity.type
_entity.pdbx_description
1 polymer ?
#
loop_
_entity_poly.entity_id
_entity_poly.type
_entity_poly.pdbx_seq_one_letter_code
_entity_poly.pdbx_strand_id
1 'polypeptide(L)'
;DKTIKEIETLEQERDRLLARMQVIQQLQSSRPKVVKVFDAIVQTVPNGIHLEKVDRTGHALEIKGIAKANARVSVFMRQLEENAEFSETTLRVVERTSTQDNAIRKFTLGVNESKPETEDGEI
;
A
#
# COMPACT_ATOMS: atom_id res chain seq x y z
N ASP A 1 13.91 46.81 -19.37
CA ASP A 1 14.41 46.15 -18.14
C ASP A 1 13.39 45.94 -17.02
N LYS A 2 12.29 46.71 -16.91
CA LYS A 2 11.26 46.46 -15.88
C LYS A 2 10.35 45.26 -16.18
N THR A 3 10.06 45.03 -17.46
CA THR A 3 9.12 43.99 -17.93
C THR A 3 9.64 42.56 -17.71
N ILE A 4 10.96 42.37 -17.65
CA ILE A 4 11.58 41.04 -17.44
C ILE A 4 11.44 40.60 -15.98
N LYS A 5 11.61 41.52 -15.03
CA LYS A 5 11.46 41.23 -13.59
C LYS A 5 10.03 40.85 -13.21
N GLU A 6 9.03 41.47 -13.84
CA GLU A 6 7.61 41.13 -13.59
C GLU A 6 7.26 39.73 -14.13
N ILE A 7 7.82 39.35 -15.29
CA ILE A 7 7.65 38.01 -15.86
C ILE A 7 8.27 36.94 -14.95
N GLU A 8 9.48 37.16 -14.42
CA GLU A 8 10.12 36.20 -13.49
C GLU A 8 9.29 36.00 -12.21
N THR A 9 8.70 37.06 -11.65
CA THR A 9 7.78 36.92 -10.50
C THR A 9 6.48 36.19 -10.85
N LEU A 10 5.92 36.43 -12.04
CA LEU A 10 4.71 35.76 -12.49
C LEU A 10 4.95 34.26 -12.76
N GLU A 11 6.11 33.89 -13.29
CA GLU A 11 6.51 32.48 -13.45
C GLU A 11 6.70 31.78 -12.10
N GLN A 12 7.33 32.45 -11.12
CA GLN A 12 7.49 31.89 -9.77
C GLN A 12 6.15 31.70 -9.04
N GLU A 13 5.21 32.63 -9.19
CA GLU A 13 3.87 32.50 -8.63
C GLU A 13 3.07 31.38 -9.31
N ARG A 14 3.19 31.25 -10.64
CA ARG A 14 2.60 30.14 -11.41
C ARG A 14 3.12 28.79 -10.92
N ASP A 15 4.43 28.64 -10.78
CA ASP A 15 5.04 27.36 -10.39
C ASP A 15 4.68 26.99 -8.95
N ARG A 16 4.59 27.98 -8.05
CA ARG A 16 4.13 27.77 -6.67
C ARG A 16 2.67 27.34 -6.61
N LEU A 17 1.81 27.91 -7.45
CA LEU A 17 0.40 27.54 -7.55
C LEU A 17 0.23 26.14 -8.15
N LEU A 18 1.00 25.79 -9.19
CA LEU A 18 1.03 24.45 -9.78
C LEU A 18 1.50 23.38 -8.79
N ALA A 19 2.56 23.65 -8.02
CA ALA A 19 3.02 22.74 -6.98
C ALA A 19 1.95 22.52 -5.91
N ARG A 20 1.21 23.57 -5.53
CA ARG A 20 0.08 23.47 -4.59
C ARG A 20 -1.09 22.68 -5.19
N MET A 21 -1.40 22.87 -6.48
CA MET A 21 -2.42 22.11 -7.19
C MET A 21 -2.06 20.62 -7.28
N GLN A 22 -0.81 20.27 -7.57
CA GLN A 22 -0.33 18.88 -7.59
C GLN A 22 -0.51 18.19 -6.24
N VAL A 23 -0.13 18.86 -5.14
CA VAL A 23 -0.31 18.32 -3.78
C VAL A 23 -1.79 18.13 -3.45
N ILE A 24 -2.66 19.07 -3.83
CA ILE A 24 -4.10 18.98 -3.59
C ILE A 24 -4.75 17.87 -4.45
N GLN A 25 -4.35 17.72 -5.72
CA GLN A 25 -4.81 16.62 -6.58
C GLN A 25 -4.38 15.25 -6.04
N GLN A 26 -3.14 15.11 -5.56
CA GLN A 26 -2.68 13.88 -4.89
C GLN A 26 -3.51 13.52 -3.66
N LEU A 27 -4.00 14.52 -2.90
CA LEU A 27 -4.84 14.31 -1.73
C LEU A 27 -6.27 13.88 -2.10
N GLN A 28 -6.84 14.40 -3.20
CA GLN A 28 -8.21 14.04 -3.63
C GLN A 28 -8.29 12.64 -4.26
N SER A 29 -7.26 12.19 -4.97
CA SER A 29 -7.20 10.84 -5.57
C SER A 29 -6.93 9.71 -4.57
N SER A 30 -6.61 10.03 -3.31
CA SER A 30 -6.22 9.04 -2.29
C SER A 30 -7.38 8.28 -1.64
N ARG A 31 -8.60 8.84 -1.69
CA ARG A 31 -9.79 8.25 -1.00
C ARG A 31 -10.35 7.00 -1.68
N PRO A 32 -10.38 6.86 -3.01
CA PRO A 32 -10.78 5.61 -3.66
C PRO A 32 -9.78 4.46 -3.41
N LYS A 33 -8.48 4.76 -3.29
CA LYS A 33 -7.42 3.73 -3.24
C LYS A 33 -7.35 2.99 -1.90
N VAL A 34 -7.61 3.65 -0.76
CA VAL A 34 -7.62 2.94 0.54
C VAL A 34 -8.70 1.87 0.60
N VAL A 35 -9.86 2.11 -0.04
CA VAL A 35 -10.96 1.15 -0.12
C VAL A 35 -10.58 -0.02 -1.02
N LYS A 36 -10.03 0.24 -2.21
CA LYS A 36 -9.52 -0.81 -3.12
C LYS A 36 -8.47 -1.70 -2.44
N VAL A 37 -7.52 -1.09 -1.73
CA VAL A 37 -6.50 -1.82 -0.98
C VAL A 37 -7.12 -2.68 0.12
N PHE A 38 -8.08 -2.14 0.88
CA PHE A 38 -8.74 -2.91 1.93
C PHE A 38 -9.54 -4.09 1.38
N ASP A 39 -10.30 -3.87 0.30
CA ASP A 39 -11.04 -4.94 -0.39
C ASP A 39 -10.09 -6.01 -0.95
N ALA A 40 -8.97 -5.60 -1.54
CA ALA A 40 -7.95 -6.51 -2.06
C ALA A 40 -7.29 -7.34 -0.94
N ILE A 41 -7.06 -6.77 0.24
CA ILE A 41 -6.58 -7.54 1.40
C ILE A 41 -7.58 -8.64 1.73
N VAL A 42 -8.88 -8.32 1.85
CA VAL A 42 -9.91 -9.30 2.20
C VAL A 42 -9.99 -10.43 1.18
N GLN A 43 -9.87 -10.12 -0.12
CA GLN A 43 -9.92 -11.12 -1.19
C GLN A 43 -8.67 -12.01 -1.26
N THR A 44 -7.53 -11.52 -0.79
CA THR A 44 -6.25 -12.26 -0.84
C THR A 44 -6.01 -13.13 0.38
N VAL A 45 -6.78 -13.00 1.47
CA VAL A 45 -6.59 -13.84 2.67
C VAL A 45 -7.01 -15.29 2.41
N PRO A 46 -6.09 -16.27 2.50
CA PRO A 46 -6.45 -17.68 2.38
C PRO A 46 -7.12 -18.22 3.65
N ASN A 47 -7.87 -19.30 3.48
CA ASN A 47 -8.41 -20.07 4.59
C ASN A 47 -7.33 -20.48 5.59
N GLY A 48 -7.59 -20.21 6.89
CA GLY A 48 -6.68 -20.57 7.98
C GLY A 48 -5.66 -19.50 8.35
N ILE A 49 -5.80 -18.29 7.80
CA ILE A 49 -5.16 -17.06 8.29
C ILE A 49 -6.21 -16.21 9.00
N HIS A 50 -5.77 -15.56 10.09
CA HIS A 50 -6.52 -14.51 10.76
C HIS A 50 -5.61 -13.28 10.88
N LEU A 51 -6.06 -12.15 10.33
CA LEU A 51 -5.34 -10.89 10.41
C LEU A 51 -5.67 -10.21 11.74
N GLU A 52 -4.63 -9.83 12.47
CA GLU A 52 -4.75 -9.11 13.75
C GLU A 52 -4.63 -7.60 13.53
N LYS A 53 -3.75 -7.18 12.63
CA LYS A 53 -3.47 -5.76 12.40
C LYS A 53 -2.97 -5.52 10.99
N VAL A 54 -3.40 -4.41 10.39
CA VAL A 54 -2.83 -3.87 9.15
C VAL A 54 -2.47 -2.41 9.42
N ASP A 55 -1.19 -2.07 9.32
CA ASP A 55 -0.69 -0.72 9.46
C ASP A 55 -0.22 -0.21 8.09
N ARG A 56 -0.79 0.90 7.62
CA ARG A 56 -0.37 1.55 6.37
C ARG A 56 0.43 2.80 6.67
N THR A 57 1.62 2.92 6.07
CA THR A 57 2.46 4.12 6.12
C THR A 57 2.83 4.53 4.70
N GLY A 58 2.12 5.53 4.15
CA GLY A 58 2.25 5.91 2.74
C GLY A 58 1.80 4.77 1.83
N HIS A 59 2.73 4.18 1.09
CA HIS A 59 2.51 3.04 0.19
C HIS A 59 2.95 1.70 0.79
N ALA A 60 3.56 1.70 1.97
CA ALA A 60 3.96 0.47 2.64
C ALA A 60 2.85 -0.01 3.58
N LEU A 61 2.57 -1.30 3.55
CA LEU A 61 1.66 -1.99 4.43
C LEU A 61 2.44 -2.99 5.29
N GLU A 62 2.18 -2.98 6.58
CA GLU A 62 2.61 -4.01 7.52
C GLU A 62 1.39 -4.81 7.96
N ILE A 63 1.37 -6.10 7.63
CA ILE A 63 0.27 -7.01 7.93
C ILE A 63 0.73 -7.99 9.02
N LYS A 64 0.03 -7.97 10.15
CA LYS A 64 0.24 -8.89 11.28
C LYS A 64 -0.93 -9.83 11.38
N GLY A 65 -0.63 -11.09 11.61
CA GLY A 65 -1.66 -12.09 11.76
C GLY A 65 -1.14 -13.39 12.33
N ILE A 66 -2.08 -14.32 12.43
CA ILE A 66 -1.84 -15.69 12.85
C ILE A 66 -2.24 -16.66 11.76
N ALA A 67 -1.44 -17.71 11.60
CA ALA A 67 -1.67 -18.79 10.65
C ALA A 67 -1.65 -20.14 11.37
N LYS A 68 -2.51 -21.07 10.92
CA LYS A 68 -2.51 -22.46 11.43
C LYS A 68 -1.25 -23.24 11.01
N ALA A 69 -0.60 -22.86 9.91
CA ALA A 69 0.60 -23.50 9.39
C ALA A 69 1.44 -22.52 8.57
N ASN A 70 2.76 -22.74 8.51
CA ASN A 70 3.68 -21.92 7.71
C ASN A 70 3.30 -21.91 6.23
N ALA A 71 2.85 -23.06 5.70
CA ALA A 71 2.40 -23.17 4.32
C ALA A 71 1.27 -22.17 3.98
N ARG A 72 0.43 -21.80 4.95
CA ARG A 72 -0.63 -20.80 4.73
C ARG A 72 -0.06 -19.40 4.56
N VAL A 73 1.00 -19.05 5.30
CA VAL A 73 1.70 -17.77 5.15
C VAL A 73 2.30 -17.65 3.74
N SER A 74 2.93 -18.72 3.23
CA SER A 74 3.46 -18.73 1.87
C SER A 74 2.39 -18.60 0.79
N VAL A 75 1.23 -19.24 0.97
CA VAL A 75 0.09 -19.06 0.05
C VAL A 75 -0.40 -17.61 0.07
N PHE A 76 -0.49 -17.00 1.26
CA PHE A 76 -0.93 -15.61 1.38
C PHE A 76 0.03 -14.63 0.71
N MET A 77 1.34 -14.80 0.90
CA MET A 77 2.37 -14.02 0.20
C MET A 77 2.18 -14.10 -1.32
N ARG A 78 2.00 -15.31 -1.84
CA ARG A 78 1.77 -15.50 -3.27
C ARG A 78 0.47 -14.84 -3.77
N GLN A 79 -0.62 -14.94 -3.01
CA GLN A 79 -1.89 -14.31 -3.36
C GLN A 79 -1.81 -12.78 -3.35
N LEU A 80 -1.01 -12.21 -2.45
CA LEU A 80 -0.72 -10.78 -2.44
C LEU A 80 0.07 -10.38 -3.69
N GLU A 81 1.12 -11.14 -4.07
CA GLU A 81 1.92 -10.88 -5.27
C GLU A 81 1.14 -11.03 -6.59
N GLU A 82 0.14 -11.92 -6.62
CA GLU A 82 -0.73 -12.13 -7.80
C GLU A 82 -1.79 -11.03 -7.97
N ASN A 83 -2.00 -10.17 -6.98
CA ASN A 83 -3.02 -9.13 -7.00
C ASN A 83 -2.46 -7.79 -7.50
N ALA A 84 -3.14 -7.16 -8.46
CA ALA A 84 -2.71 -5.91 -9.10
C ALA A 84 -2.63 -4.70 -8.15
N GLU A 85 -3.27 -4.74 -6.98
CA GLU A 85 -3.19 -3.66 -5.98
C GLU A 85 -1.94 -3.74 -5.10
N PHE A 86 -1.21 -4.87 -5.13
CA PHE A 86 0.01 -5.07 -4.37
C PHE A 86 1.21 -5.33 -5.29
N SER A 87 2.39 -5.25 -4.70
CA SER A 87 3.66 -5.58 -5.35
C SER A 87 4.45 -6.55 -4.46
N GLU A 88 5.77 -6.47 -4.47
CA GLU A 88 6.66 -7.37 -3.76
C GLU A 88 6.24 -7.57 -2.28
N THR A 89 6.17 -8.83 -1.87
CA THR A 89 5.92 -9.20 -0.46
C THR A 89 7.21 -9.63 0.22
N THR A 90 7.36 -9.23 1.47
CA THR A 90 8.50 -9.61 2.30
C THR A 90 8.03 -10.20 3.62
N LEU A 91 8.59 -11.36 3.98
CA LEU A 91 8.34 -11.98 5.28
C LEU A 91 9.32 -11.43 6.30
N ARG A 92 8.82 -10.71 7.32
CA ARG A 92 9.68 -10.13 8.37
C ARG A 92 9.85 -11.06 9.56
N VAL A 93 8.75 -11.63 10.05
CA VAL A 93 8.74 -12.44 11.27
C VAL A 93 7.82 -13.63 11.08
N VAL A 94 8.25 -14.82 11.52
CA VAL A 94 7.39 -15.98 11.77
C VAL A 94 7.79 -16.62 13.07
N GLU A 95 6.89 -16.63 14.03
CA GLU A 95 7.11 -17.20 15.35
C GLU A 95 6.06 -18.23 15.70
N ARG A 96 6.50 -19.34 16.28
CA ARG A 96 5.64 -20.41 16.78
C ARG A 96 5.24 -20.08 18.22
N THR A 97 3.93 -20.06 18.50
CA THR A 97 3.42 -19.67 19.83
C THR A 97 3.48 -20.78 20.89
N SER A 98 3.70 -22.04 20.49
CA SER A 98 3.78 -23.20 21.39
C SER A 98 4.52 -24.39 20.75
N THR A 99 5.05 -25.31 21.55
CA THR A 99 5.70 -26.54 21.06
C THR A 99 4.71 -27.63 20.62
N GLN A 100 3.41 -27.48 20.91
CA GLN A 100 2.37 -28.42 20.51
C GLN A 100 2.13 -28.43 18.99
N ASP A 101 1.73 -29.57 18.42
CA ASP A 101 1.52 -29.72 16.97
C ASP A 101 0.42 -28.81 16.39
N ASN A 102 -0.54 -28.40 17.21
CA ASN A 102 -1.59 -27.44 16.86
C ASN A 102 -1.17 -25.97 17.04
N ALA A 103 0.11 -25.71 17.35
CA ALA A 103 0.56 -24.37 17.65
C ALA A 103 0.30 -23.43 16.48
N ILE A 104 -0.11 -22.21 16.83
CA ILE A 104 -0.36 -21.14 15.88
C ILE A 104 0.98 -20.49 15.51
N ARG A 105 1.04 -19.88 14.33
CA ARG A 105 2.19 -19.13 13.84
C ARG A 105 1.83 -17.67 13.76
N LYS A 106 2.47 -16.82 14.56
CA LYS A 106 2.39 -15.37 14.40
C LYS A 106 3.29 -14.98 13.25
N PHE A 107 2.81 -14.12 12.37
CA PHE A 107 3.59 -13.64 11.24
C PHE A 107 3.48 -12.12 11.10
N THR A 108 4.50 -11.54 10.48
CA THR A 108 4.49 -10.15 10.03
C THR A 108 4.98 -10.10 8.59
N LEU A 109 4.14 -9.57 7.71
CA LEU A 109 4.44 -9.34 6.29
C LEU A 109 4.59 -7.85 6.05
N GLY A 110 5.57 -7.49 5.22
CA GLY A 110 5.65 -6.18 4.57
C GLY A 110 5.21 -6.30 3.12
N VAL A 111 4.29 -5.45 2.70
CA VAL A 111 3.83 -5.34 1.31
C VAL A 111 3.89 -3.90 0.87
N ASN A 112 4.19 -3.66 -0.41
CA ASN A 112 4.04 -2.33 -1.00
C ASN A 112 2.81 -2.30 -1.90
N GLU A 113 2.03 -1.24 -1.80
CA GLU A 113 0.94 -0.95 -2.73
C GLU A 113 1.50 -0.73 -4.13
N SER A 114 0.77 -1.22 -5.14
CA SER A 114 1.10 -0.90 -6.51
C SER A 114 0.94 0.61 -6.75
N LYS A 115 1.82 1.16 -7.59
CA LYS A 115 1.67 2.56 -8.03
C LYS A 115 0.26 2.71 -8.60
N PRO A 116 -0.44 3.83 -8.32
CA PRO A 116 -1.70 4.08 -9.02
C PRO A 116 -1.43 4.02 -10.52
N GLU A 117 -2.13 3.12 -11.22
CA GLU A 117 -2.36 3.36 -12.64
C GLU A 117 -3.05 4.72 -12.68
N THR A 118 -2.33 5.74 -13.15
CA THR A 118 -2.98 6.96 -13.55
C THR A 118 -3.97 6.53 -14.62
N GLU A 119 -5.26 6.77 -14.37
CA GLU A 119 -6.21 6.98 -15.47
C GLU A 119 -5.74 8.23 -16.23
N ASP A 120 -4.60 8.13 -16.91
CA ASP A 120 -4.26 8.98 -18.05
C ASP A 120 -5.05 8.39 -19.23
N GLY A 121 -6.36 8.61 -19.18
CA GLY A 121 -7.33 8.15 -20.16
C GLY A 121 -8.24 9.30 -20.56
N GLU A 122 -7.72 10.12 -21.48
CA GLU A 122 -8.42 11.06 -22.37
C GLU A 122 -9.04 12.33 -21.76
N ILE A 123 -8.42 13.46 -22.10
CA ILE A 123 -9.07 14.77 -22.26
C ILE A 123 -9.83 14.74 -23.58
#